data_AF-A0A926URJ1-F1
#
_entry.id   AF-A0A926URJ1-F1
#
_cell.length_a   1.000
_cell.length_b   1.000
_cell.length_c   1.000
_cell.angle_alpha   90.00
_cell.angle_beta   90.00
_cell.angle_gamma   90.00
#
_symmetry.space_group_name_H-M   'P 1'
#
loop_
_entity.id
_entity.type
_entity.pdbx_description
1 polymer ?
#
loop_
_entity_poly.entity_id
_entity_poly.type
_entity_poly.pdbx_seq_one_letter_code
_entity_poly.pdbx_strand_id
1 'polypeptide(L)'
;MSLFDIFRKKEVVHKAATEIKTKEIVPTSQDKIVPTPQIVATIHEDLNGLVWIADGESKNYVSKTESYKNFTVNGVSFTVSLMGNDEPSLIYTTVEIAAPVDEREIEIPPYFPTYSGLTPEQKWIYLKLLSNPYDTNIDIGFIFILYYGLERHLLEGDFESAFRVILKLRDVHQNKSFQSYSANALVLASMLHQRCDLALEFIASLDKDYKFVFSDNLFLICYFSFAIPLQPSDIMRMAKTFELTKTNYVKNYPEIFKENLCLVMQTEIGSTDLDINRFISKTEIKKIRTEELKIFANTSILDKTISVPVISESFKLKKAINNLLELAHEKTKESLASMRKSGQDMKGQRVNKKAEGTKTKKPKAASNPDSSEVIAQHTEEMRGYSQSRYTSFRQSSLATHWRFLAIPDDRCCEICMSRNGCIWDIDDKENIPPCHEGCRCTAGILLPKINPRHKEMIEDPSMQPQNRNLVPLPDGWSNGIEKR
;
A
#
# COMPACT_ATOMS: atom_id res chain seq x y z
N MET A 1 -7.94 15.76 34.23
CA MET A 1 -7.32 17.10 34.22
C MET A 1 -6.27 17.12 33.12
N SER A 2 -6.45 18.02 32.18
CA SER A 2 -5.73 18.14 30.92
C SER A 2 -4.31 18.69 31.14
N LEU A 3 -3.31 18.11 30.45
CA LEU A 3 -1.90 18.52 30.49
C LEU A 3 -1.52 19.04 29.09
N PHE A 4 -1.92 20.27 28.79
CA PHE A 4 -1.39 21.07 27.69
C PHE A 4 -0.82 22.34 28.31
N ASP A 5 0.50 22.54 28.26
CA ASP A 5 1.16 23.86 28.32
C ASP A 5 2.69 23.74 28.42
N ILE A 6 3.39 23.32 27.36
CA ILE A 6 4.84 23.63 27.22
C ILE A 6 5.23 23.75 25.73
N PHE A 7 4.89 24.87 25.09
CA PHE A 7 5.65 25.38 23.93
C PHE A 7 5.62 26.92 23.92
N ARG A 8 6.71 27.55 24.37
CA ARG A 8 7.04 28.94 24.05
C ARG A 8 8.54 29.19 24.21
N LYS A 9 9.23 29.35 23.08
CA LYS A 9 10.46 30.16 22.83
C LYS A 9 11.18 29.54 21.62
N LYS A 10 11.85 30.28 20.74
CA LYS A 10 11.88 31.70 20.36
C LYS A 10 12.72 31.68 19.08
N GLU A 11 12.29 32.36 18.03
CA GLU A 11 13.07 32.59 16.82
C GLU A 11 14.40 33.29 17.15
N VAL A 12 15.47 32.88 16.47
CA VAL A 12 16.69 33.68 16.34
C VAL A 12 17.07 33.72 14.86
N VAL A 13 16.95 34.92 14.32
CA VAL A 13 17.37 35.36 12.99
C VAL A 13 18.90 35.47 12.96
N HIS A 14 19.54 34.94 11.92
CA HIS A 14 20.86 35.40 11.49
C HIS A 14 20.89 35.68 9.99
N LYS A 15 21.04 36.98 9.68
CA LYS A 15 21.48 37.52 8.41
C LYS A 15 22.97 37.25 8.21
N ALA A 16 23.36 36.88 7.01
CA ALA A 16 24.64 37.29 6.44
C ALA A 16 24.51 37.33 4.91
N ALA A 17 24.75 38.51 4.35
CA ALA A 17 24.83 38.79 2.92
C ALA A 17 26.30 38.72 2.50
N THR A 18 26.57 38.18 1.31
CA THR A 18 27.74 38.59 0.52
C THR A 18 27.50 38.39 -0.96
N GLU A 19 27.60 39.50 -1.68
CA GLU A 19 27.58 39.64 -3.14
C GLU A 19 28.82 38.99 -3.77
N ILE A 20 28.66 38.29 -4.90
CA ILE A 20 29.76 38.05 -5.85
C ILE A 20 29.26 38.34 -7.26
N LYS A 21 30.10 39.13 -7.95
CA LYS A 21 29.91 39.82 -9.23
C LYS A 21 29.74 38.88 -10.43
N THR A 22 28.79 39.25 -11.29
CA THR A 22 28.58 38.74 -12.65
C THR A 22 29.72 39.14 -13.59
N LYS A 23 30.11 38.21 -14.47
CA LYS A 23 30.82 38.49 -15.73
C LYS A 23 30.00 37.89 -16.87
N GLU A 24 29.59 38.77 -17.77
CA GLU A 24 28.89 38.46 -19.02
C GLU A 24 29.79 37.68 -19.98
N ILE A 25 29.24 36.65 -20.62
CA ILE A 25 29.75 36.06 -21.85
C ILE A 25 28.56 35.88 -22.79
N VAL A 26 28.59 36.58 -23.91
CA VAL A 26 27.67 36.42 -25.05
C VAL A 26 28.00 35.12 -25.79
N PRO A 27 27.00 34.37 -26.26
CA PRO A 27 27.16 33.70 -27.53
C PRO A 27 25.99 33.91 -28.52
N THR A 28 26.43 34.00 -29.76
CA THR A 28 25.72 34.15 -31.02
C THR A 28 25.10 32.82 -31.49
N SER A 29 24.11 32.94 -32.37
CA SER A 29 23.54 31.96 -33.33
C SER A 29 22.75 30.75 -32.79
N GLN A 30 21.43 30.94 -32.75
CA GLN A 30 20.38 30.12 -33.39
C GLN A 30 20.61 28.61 -33.52
N ASP A 31 20.07 27.86 -32.56
CA ASP A 31 19.25 26.68 -32.83
C ASP A 31 17.91 26.87 -32.12
N LYS A 32 16.80 26.57 -32.79
CA LYS A 32 15.44 26.74 -32.24
C LYS A 32 15.19 25.71 -31.14
N ILE A 33 15.61 26.05 -29.92
CA ILE A 33 15.08 25.46 -28.69
C ILE A 33 13.64 25.97 -28.57
N VAL A 34 12.68 25.06 -28.69
CA VAL A 34 11.29 25.34 -28.30
C VAL A 34 11.33 25.69 -26.80
N PRO A 35 10.79 26.83 -26.35
CA PRO A 35 10.90 27.23 -24.95
C PRO A 35 10.27 26.17 -24.05
N THR A 36 11.00 25.78 -23.01
CA THR A 36 10.53 24.94 -21.91
C THR A 36 9.15 25.41 -21.47
N PRO A 37 8.10 24.56 -21.49
CA PRO A 37 6.82 24.93 -20.91
C PRO A 37 7.05 25.30 -19.45
N GLN A 38 6.52 26.45 -19.01
CA GLN A 38 6.53 26.85 -17.61
C GLN A 38 5.76 25.79 -16.80
N ILE A 39 6.46 24.79 -16.28
CA ILE A 39 5.90 23.67 -15.49
C ILE A 39 4.99 24.18 -14.36
N VAL A 40 5.30 25.37 -13.80
CA VAL A 40 4.55 26.00 -12.71
C VAL A 40 3.15 26.51 -13.14
N ALA A 41 2.95 26.90 -14.40
CA ALA A 41 1.71 27.52 -14.86
C ALA A 41 0.56 26.49 -15.07
N THR A 42 0.86 25.20 -15.02
CA THR A 42 -0.08 24.12 -15.35
C THR A 42 -0.36 23.17 -14.18
N ILE A 43 0.12 23.43 -12.97
CA ILE A 43 -0.13 22.57 -11.80
C ILE A 43 -1.47 22.96 -11.17
N HIS A 44 -2.30 21.96 -10.85
CA HIS A 44 -3.58 22.13 -10.18
C HIS A 44 -3.40 22.84 -8.83
N GLU A 45 -4.32 23.73 -8.45
CA GLU A 45 -4.20 24.57 -7.24
C GLU A 45 -4.01 23.76 -5.95
N ASP A 46 -4.70 22.62 -5.83
CA ASP A 46 -4.57 21.69 -4.70
C ASP A 46 -3.15 21.13 -4.54
N LEU A 47 -2.32 21.14 -5.59
CA LEU A 47 -0.95 20.62 -5.57
C LEU A 47 0.10 21.72 -5.32
N ASN A 48 -0.32 22.96 -5.07
CA ASN A 48 0.60 24.07 -4.82
C ASN A 48 1.48 23.78 -3.60
N GLY A 49 2.81 23.78 -3.80
CA GLY A 49 3.78 23.45 -2.76
C GLY A 49 3.86 21.97 -2.38
N LEU A 50 3.15 21.08 -3.09
CA LEU A 50 3.11 19.63 -2.81
C LEU A 50 3.83 18.76 -3.85
N VAL A 51 4.40 19.38 -4.88
CA VAL A 51 5.18 18.72 -5.92
C VAL A 51 6.67 19.00 -5.67
N TRP A 52 7.49 17.94 -5.67
CA TRP A 52 8.93 18.08 -5.45
C TRP A 52 9.67 18.37 -6.76
N ILE A 53 10.48 19.43 -6.77
CA ILE A 53 11.25 19.91 -7.91
C ILE A 53 12.75 19.88 -7.55
N ALA A 54 13.55 19.20 -8.39
CA ALA A 54 14.96 18.91 -8.17
C ALA A 54 15.90 20.09 -8.43
N ASP A 55 15.55 20.90 -9.44
CA ASP A 55 16.43 21.83 -10.13
C ASP A 55 15.66 23.06 -10.66
N GLY A 56 16.38 23.97 -11.32
CA GLY A 56 15.82 25.20 -11.87
C GLY A 56 15.41 26.22 -10.80
N GLU A 57 14.72 27.29 -11.24
CA GLU A 57 14.30 28.40 -10.37
C GLU A 57 13.23 27.99 -9.35
N SER A 58 12.45 26.95 -9.66
CA SER A 58 11.37 26.44 -8.81
C SER A 58 11.81 25.29 -7.89
N LYS A 59 13.13 25.00 -7.81
CA LYS A 59 13.67 23.97 -6.93
C LYS A 59 13.18 24.15 -5.49
N ASN A 60 12.57 23.10 -4.95
CA ASN A 60 12.09 23.07 -3.56
C ASN A 60 12.55 21.83 -2.79
N TYR A 61 13.19 20.87 -3.45
CA TYR A 61 13.76 19.70 -2.80
C TYR A 61 15.23 19.93 -2.43
N VAL A 62 15.55 19.66 -1.17
CA VAL A 62 16.93 19.66 -0.66
C VAL A 62 17.20 18.26 -0.10
N SER A 63 18.11 17.53 -0.75
CA SER A 63 18.58 16.26 -0.22
C SER A 63 19.17 16.46 1.17
N LYS A 64 18.66 15.70 2.15
CA LYS A 64 19.21 15.60 3.49
C LYS A 64 19.96 14.28 3.60
N THR A 65 20.92 14.16 4.52
CA THR A 65 21.37 12.84 4.98
C THR A 65 20.19 12.01 5.52
N GLU A 66 20.34 10.68 5.57
CA GLU A 66 19.34 9.78 6.14
C GLU A 66 18.78 10.36 7.43
N SER A 67 17.46 10.54 7.46
CA SER A 67 16.78 11.09 8.63
C SER A 67 15.94 9.99 9.26
N TYR A 68 16.10 9.85 10.57
CA TYR A 68 15.28 8.96 11.39
C TYR A 68 14.34 9.82 12.23
N LYS A 69 13.07 9.44 12.26
CA LYS A 69 12.08 10.00 13.19
C LYS A 69 11.52 8.90 14.06
N ASN A 70 11.65 9.10 15.36
CA ASN A 70 11.01 8.25 16.36
C ASN A 70 9.78 8.97 16.88
N PHE A 71 8.64 8.31 16.77
CA PHE A 71 7.37 8.78 17.31
C PHE A 71 6.93 7.81 18.40
N THR A 72 6.34 8.33 19.46
CA THR A 72 5.74 7.48 20.49
C THR A 72 4.28 7.86 20.64
N VAL A 73 3.38 6.94 20.31
CA VAL A 73 1.93 7.12 20.43
C VAL A 73 1.40 6.06 21.39
N ASN A 74 0.87 6.49 22.54
CA ASN A 74 0.28 5.61 23.57
C ASN A 74 1.15 4.43 24.02
N GLY A 75 2.48 4.65 24.05
CA GLY A 75 3.46 3.64 24.48
C GLY A 75 3.90 2.68 23.38
N VAL A 76 3.44 2.89 22.14
CA VAL A 76 3.95 2.25 20.92
C VAL A 76 4.93 3.21 20.27
N SER A 77 6.14 2.73 19.99
CA SER A 77 7.17 3.51 19.30
C SER A 77 7.18 3.16 17.82
N PHE A 78 7.19 4.18 16.97
CA PHE A 78 7.27 4.09 15.52
C PHE A 78 8.59 4.72 15.09
N THR A 79 9.38 4.00 14.30
CA THR A 79 10.60 4.53 13.68
C THR A 79 10.36 4.61 12.19
N VAL A 80 10.61 5.77 11.59
CA VAL A 80 10.55 5.98 10.15
C VAL A 80 11.88 6.56 9.69
N SER A 81 12.52 5.87 8.74
CA SER A 81 13.77 6.29 8.10
C SER A 81 13.54 6.64 6.63
N LEU A 82 14.06 7.80 6.22
CA LEU A 82 13.95 8.34 4.86
C LEU A 82 15.31 8.36 4.18
N MET A 83 15.40 7.87 2.93
CA MET A 83 16.58 8.09 2.09
C MET A 83 16.70 9.57 1.74
N GLY A 84 17.95 10.03 1.69
CA GLY A 84 18.28 11.39 1.31
C GLY A 84 18.17 11.69 -0.18
N ASN A 85 18.59 10.74 -1.02
CA ASN A 85 18.99 11.03 -2.41
C ASN A 85 18.06 10.51 -3.52
N ASP A 86 17.04 9.69 -3.23
CA ASP A 86 16.24 9.02 -4.28
C ASP A 86 14.73 9.22 -4.09
N GLU A 87 14.23 10.45 -4.19
CA GLU A 87 12.78 10.71 -4.19
C GLU A 87 12.18 10.38 -5.58
N PRO A 88 11.33 9.33 -5.72
CA PRO A 88 10.81 8.89 -7.02
C PRO A 88 9.86 9.90 -7.68
N SER A 89 9.25 10.81 -6.91
CA SER A 89 8.36 11.86 -7.43
C SER A 89 9.09 13.11 -7.94
N LEU A 90 10.42 13.15 -7.82
CA LEU A 90 11.20 14.37 -8.02
C LEU A 90 11.25 14.80 -9.48
N ILE A 91 10.70 15.97 -9.76
CA ILE A 91 10.64 16.56 -11.12
C ILE A 91 11.93 17.28 -11.44
N TYR A 92 12.56 16.87 -12.53
CA TYR A 92 13.65 17.58 -13.18
C TYR A 92 13.09 18.47 -14.28
N THR A 93 13.44 19.75 -14.26
CA THR A 93 12.95 20.79 -15.17
C THR A 93 13.84 20.95 -16.40
N THR A 94 15.05 20.40 -16.37
CA THR A 94 16.04 20.50 -17.47
C THR A 94 16.05 19.29 -18.40
N VAL A 95 15.17 18.31 -18.19
CA VAL A 95 15.09 17.09 -19.00
C VAL A 95 14.14 17.25 -20.18
N GLU A 96 14.33 16.43 -21.21
CA GLU A 96 13.47 16.44 -22.39
C GLU A 96 12.04 15.99 -22.08
N ILE A 97 11.08 16.74 -22.63
CA ILE A 97 9.64 16.51 -22.53
C ILE A 97 9.06 16.65 -23.95
N ALA A 98 8.31 15.66 -24.41
CA ALA A 98 7.75 15.63 -25.75
C ALA A 98 6.24 15.38 -25.69
N ALA A 99 5.43 16.15 -26.43
CA ALA A 99 4.02 15.85 -26.56
C ALA A 99 3.83 14.59 -27.43
N PRO A 100 3.08 13.57 -26.98
CA PRO A 100 2.86 12.37 -27.77
C PRO A 100 1.99 12.66 -29.00
N VAL A 101 2.21 11.91 -30.08
CA VAL A 101 1.36 11.99 -31.29
C VAL A 101 -0.03 11.41 -31.01
N ASP A 102 -0.10 10.31 -30.27
CA ASP A 102 -1.33 9.72 -29.74
C ASP A 102 -1.09 9.24 -28.31
N GLU A 103 -1.82 9.81 -27.34
CA GLU A 103 -1.70 9.45 -25.92
C GLU A 103 -2.05 7.97 -25.66
N ARG A 104 -2.86 7.34 -26.52
CA ARG A 104 -3.30 5.95 -26.36
C ARG A 104 -2.22 4.93 -26.72
N GLU A 105 -1.20 5.35 -27.45
CA GLU A 105 -0.08 4.50 -27.86
C GLU A 105 1.09 4.58 -26.88
N ILE A 106 1.00 5.45 -25.86
CA ILE A 106 2.06 5.57 -24.86
C ILE A 106 2.00 4.42 -23.89
N GLU A 107 3.14 3.75 -23.75
CA GLU A 107 3.30 2.67 -22.79
C GLU A 107 3.01 3.16 -21.37
N ILE A 108 2.28 2.34 -20.61
CA ILE A 108 2.03 2.60 -19.20
C ILE A 108 3.36 2.58 -18.41
N PRO A 109 3.48 3.37 -17.32
CA PRO A 109 4.66 3.34 -16.48
C PRO A 109 4.94 1.94 -15.91
N PRO A 110 6.21 1.56 -15.72
CA PRO A 110 6.55 0.30 -15.08
C PRO A 110 6.13 0.29 -13.59
N TYR A 111 6.16 -0.88 -12.96
CA TYR A 111 5.94 -0.99 -11.52
C TYR A 111 6.96 -0.18 -10.72
N PHE A 112 6.48 0.46 -9.63
CA PHE A 112 7.25 1.42 -8.83
C PHE A 112 7.90 2.53 -9.69
N PRO A 113 7.09 3.25 -10.49
CA PRO A 113 7.60 4.20 -11.45
C PRO A 113 8.29 5.39 -10.76
N THR A 114 9.25 5.99 -11.44
CA THR A 114 9.91 7.21 -10.99
C THR A 114 9.84 8.24 -12.09
N TYR A 115 9.78 9.53 -11.75
CA TYR A 115 9.76 10.59 -12.75
C TYR A 115 11.01 10.56 -13.64
N SER A 116 12.18 10.28 -13.06
CA SER A 116 13.45 10.16 -13.79
C SER A 116 13.45 8.97 -14.77
N GLY A 117 12.72 7.90 -14.45
CA GLY A 117 12.58 6.72 -15.30
C GLY A 117 11.57 6.86 -16.44
N LEU A 118 10.78 7.93 -16.50
CA LEU A 118 9.79 8.15 -17.56
C LEU A 118 10.44 8.55 -18.90
N THR A 119 9.87 8.11 -20.02
CA THR A 119 10.21 8.64 -21.36
C THR A 119 9.79 10.12 -21.50
N PRO A 120 10.31 10.88 -22.48
CA PRO A 120 9.88 12.27 -22.72
C PRO A 120 8.35 12.42 -22.89
N GLU A 121 7.69 11.47 -23.56
CA GLU A 121 6.23 11.43 -23.75
C GLU A 121 5.48 11.10 -22.47
N GLN A 122 5.97 10.12 -21.69
CA GLN A 122 5.41 9.80 -20.39
C GLN A 122 5.55 10.98 -19.40
N LYS A 123 6.66 11.72 -19.44
CA LYS A 123 6.82 12.96 -18.67
C LYS A 123 5.76 13.99 -19.05
N TRP A 124 5.45 14.12 -20.34
CA TRP A 124 4.36 15.00 -20.79
C TRP A 124 3.01 14.57 -20.20
N ILE A 125 2.69 13.27 -20.23
CA ILE A 125 1.45 12.74 -19.63
C ILE A 125 1.41 13.01 -18.12
N TYR A 126 2.53 12.80 -17.42
CA TYR A 126 2.62 13.09 -15.98
C TYR A 126 2.40 14.57 -15.68
N LEU A 127 2.97 15.49 -16.47
CA LEU A 127 2.73 16.92 -16.28
C LEU A 127 1.28 17.31 -16.59
N LYS A 128 0.65 16.67 -17.58
CA LYS A 128 -0.80 16.79 -17.83
C LYS A 128 -1.61 16.31 -16.63
N LEU A 129 -1.24 15.17 -16.02
CA LEU A 129 -1.86 14.69 -14.78
C LEU A 129 -1.78 15.74 -13.66
N LEU A 130 -0.65 16.42 -13.48
CA LEU A 130 -0.53 17.45 -12.43
C LEU A 130 -1.49 18.63 -12.62
N SER A 131 -1.99 18.86 -13.85
CA SER A 131 -3.02 19.88 -14.12
C SER A 131 -4.43 19.46 -13.70
N ASN A 132 -4.69 18.15 -13.67
CA ASN A 132 -5.94 17.57 -13.19
C ASN A 132 -5.68 16.18 -12.58
N PRO A 133 -5.26 16.12 -11.30
CA PRO A 133 -4.88 14.85 -10.67
C PRO A 133 -6.08 13.93 -10.40
N TYR A 134 -7.30 14.42 -10.65
CA TYR A 134 -8.56 13.72 -10.45
C TYR A 134 -9.09 13.07 -11.73
N ASP A 135 -8.38 13.18 -12.86
CA ASP A 135 -8.73 12.48 -14.10
C ASP A 135 -8.53 10.98 -13.95
N THR A 136 -9.62 10.22 -13.94
CA THR A 136 -9.61 8.75 -13.81
C THR A 136 -9.23 8.02 -15.10
N ASN A 137 -9.04 8.74 -16.21
CA ASN A 137 -8.61 8.14 -17.49
C ASN A 137 -7.08 7.98 -17.58
N ILE A 138 -6.34 8.68 -16.72
CA ILE A 138 -4.88 8.58 -16.67
C ILE A 138 -4.49 7.33 -15.87
N ASP A 139 -3.50 6.60 -16.38
CA ASP A 139 -3.03 5.37 -15.75
C ASP A 139 -2.57 5.60 -14.30
N ILE A 140 -2.91 4.66 -13.42
CA ILE A 140 -2.64 4.74 -11.99
C ILE A 140 -1.13 4.81 -11.68
N GLY A 141 -0.25 4.30 -12.56
CA GLY A 141 1.19 4.41 -12.42
C GLY A 141 1.66 5.86 -12.28
N PHE A 142 1.06 6.78 -13.04
CA PHE A 142 1.36 8.22 -12.92
C PHE A 142 0.84 8.81 -11.60
N ILE A 143 -0.32 8.35 -11.12
CA ILE A 143 -0.84 8.73 -9.79
C ILE A 143 0.11 8.28 -8.68
N PHE A 144 0.74 7.11 -8.80
CA PHE A 144 1.71 6.62 -7.83
C PHE A 144 2.93 7.53 -7.73
N ILE A 145 3.43 8.09 -8.85
CA ILE A 145 4.53 9.05 -8.83
C ILE A 145 4.13 10.30 -8.02
N LEU A 146 2.95 10.87 -8.27
CA LEU A 146 2.44 11.99 -7.47
C LEU A 146 2.27 11.61 -6.00
N TYR A 147 1.67 10.45 -5.74
CA TYR A 147 1.42 9.94 -4.40
C TYR A 147 2.71 9.76 -3.60
N TYR A 148 3.83 9.34 -4.22
CA TYR A 148 5.10 9.23 -3.51
C TYR A 148 5.54 10.57 -2.91
N GLY A 149 5.40 11.66 -3.66
CA GLY A 149 5.69 13.01 -3.17
C GLY A 149 4.77 13.42 -2.04
N LEU A 150 3.46 13.18 -2.18
CA LEU A 150 2.46 13.45 -1.14
C LEU A 150 2.71 12.62 0.13
N GLU A 151 3.09 11.36 0.00
CA GLU A 151 3.43 10.48 1.11
C GLU A 151 4.65 11.00 1.88
N ARG A 152 5.61 11.63 1.19
CA ARG A 152 6.71 12.34 1.86
C ARG A 152 6.23 13.58 2.61
N HIS A 153 5.32 14.36 2.03
CA HIS A 153 4.70 15.49 2.72
C HIS A 153 3.97 15.07 4.00
N LEU A 154 3.34 13.89 4.00
CA LEU A 154 2.73 13.34 5.21
C LEU A 154 3.73 13.13 6.36
N LEU A 155 5.01 12.92 6.08
CA LEU A 155 6.04 12.61 7.09
C LEU A 155 6.90 13.82 7.47
N GLU A 156 7.27 14.67 6.50
CA GLU A 156 8.20 15.76 6.74
C GLU A 156 7.93 17.08 6.00
N GLY A 157 6.82 17.20 5.28
CA GLY A 157 6.44 18.42 4.56
C GLY A 157 5.13 19.01 5.08
N ASP A 158 4.39 19.67 4.18
CA ASP A 158 3.02 20.13 4.43
C ASP A 158 2.04 18.95 4.55
N PHE A 159 1.96 18.41 5.77
CA PHE A 159 1.14 17.26 6.13
C PHE A 159 -0.36 17.49 5.87
N GLU A 160 -0.94 18.61 6.28
CA GLU A 160 -2.39 18.82 6.18
C GLU A 160 -2.86 18.95 4.73
N SER A 161 -2.12 19.72 3.92
CA SER A 161 -2.46 19.92 2.51
C SER A 161 -2.34 18.58 1.76
N ALA A 162 -1.25 17.85 1.96
CA ALA A 162 -1.09 16.52 1.37
C ALA A 162 -2.17 15.53 1.80
N PHE A 163 -2.54 15.52 3.09
CA PHE A 163 -3.61 14.68 3.62
C PHE A 163 -4.92 14.90 2.86
N ARG A 164 -5.34 16.15 2.69
CA ARG A 164 -6.61 16.49 2.00
C ARG A 164 -6.56 16.17 0.51
N VAL A 165 -5.41 16.37 -0.15
CA VAL A 165 -5.24 15.96 -1.56
C VAL A 165 -5.37 14.46 -1.70
N ILE A 166 -4.73 13.69 -0.82
CA ILE A 166 -4.82 12.22 -0.84
C ILE A 166 -6.26 11.77 -0.63
N LEU A 167 -7.04 12.40 0.27
CA LEU A 167 -8.46 12.09 0.42
C LEU A 167 -9.26 12.31 -0.88
N LYS A 168 -9.03 13.44 -1.57
CA LYS A 168 -9.66 13.71 -2.87
C LYS A 168 -9.26 12.69 -3.93
N LEU A 169 -7.97 12.33 -4.01
CA LEU A 169 -7.47 11.29 -4.91
C LEU A 169 -8.14 9.93 -4.63
N ARG A 170 -8.27 9.55 -3.36
CA ARG A 170 -8.94 8.32 -2.94
C ARG A 170 -10.43 8.32 -3.27
N ASP A 171 -11.06 9.48 -3.45
CA ASP A 171 -12.47 9.54 -3.81
C ASP A 171 -12.72 9.12 -5.25
N VAL A 172 -11.78 9.39 -6.16
CA VAL A 172 -11.94 9.13 -7.60
C VAL A 172 -11.18 7.89 -8.08
N HIS A 173 -10.01 7.59 -7.49
CA HIS A 173 -9.13 6.49 -7.93
C HIS A 173 -9.38 5.20 -7.15
N GLN A 174 -9.99 4.19 -7.77
CA GLN A 174 -10.45 2.98 -7.06
C GLN A 174 -9.40 1.85 -6.98
N ASN A 175 -8.19 2.05 -7.50
CA ASN A 175 -7.15 1.03 -7.53
C ASN A 175 -6.86 0.49 -6.11
N LYS A 176 -6.93 -0.84 -5.93
CA LYS A 176 -6.84 -1.49 -4.61
C LYS A 176 -5.52 -1.21 -3.90
N SER A 177 -4.41 -1.23 -4.61
CA SER A 177 -3.09 -0.96 -4.04
C SER A 177 -2.99 0.50 -3.59
N PHE A 178 -3.43 1.43 -4.44
CA PHE A 178 -3.49 2.86 -4.09
C PHE A 178 -4.36 3.08 -2.85
N GLN A 179 -5.54 2.48 -2.80
CA GLN A 179 -6.44 2.53 -1.64
C GLN A 179 -5.81 1.94 -0.38
N SER A 180 -5.06 0.84 -0.48
CA SER A 180 -4.37 0.25 0.67
C SER A 180 -3.26 1.13 1.21
N TYR A 181 -2.33 1.56 0.36
CA TYR A 181 -1.18 2.36 0.78
C TYR A 181 -1.62 3.71 1.34
N SER A 182 -2.44 4.46 0.60
CA SER A 182 -2.87 5.79 1.01
C SER A 182 -3.69 5.79 2.30
N ALA A 183 -4.57 4.81 2.52
CA ALA A 183 -5.30 4.72 3.79
C ALA A 183 -4.37 4.42 4.97
N ASN A 184 -3.47 3.45 4.81
CA ASN A 184 -2.53 3.12 5.88
C ASN A 184 -1.63 4.31 6.21
N ALA A 185 -1.15 5.05 5.20
CA ALA A 185 -0.35 6.25 5.37
C ALA A 185 -1.13 7.37 6.07
N LEU A 186 -2.37 7.65 5.68
CA LEU A 186 -3.21 8.66 6.33
C LEU A 186 -3.49 8.34 7.80
N VAL A 187 -3.82 7.07 8.10
CA VAL A 187 -4.07 6.63 9.49
C VAL A 187 -2.80 6.76 10.32
N LEU A 188 -1.68 6.27 9.81
CA LEU A 188 -0.39 6.40 10.49
C LEU A 188 -0.04 7.87 10.70
N ALA A 189 -0.02 8.68 9.64
CA ALA A 189 0.37 10.08 9.70
C ALA A 189 -0.50 10.87 10.69
N SER A 190 -1.81 10.60 10.74
CA SER A 190 -2.69 11.20 11.76
C SER A 190 -2.21 10.90 13.18
N MET A 191 -1.84 9.65 13.47
CA MET A 191 -1.28 9.26 14.77
C MET A 191 0.08 9.90 15.04
N LEU A 192 0.99 9.91 14.05
CA LEU A 192 2.34 10.49 14.20
C LEU A 192 2.28 12.00 14.51
N HIS A 193 1.36 12.72 13.85
CA HIS A 193 1.14 14.16 14.05
C HIS A 193 0.15 14.49 15.16
N GLN A 194 -0.42 13.49 15.84
CA GLN A 194 -1.42 13.65 16.90
C GLN A 194 -2.67 14.45 16.46
N ARG A 195 -3.12 14.22 15.22
CA ARG A 195 -4.26 14.93 14.62
C ARG A 195 -5.51 14.06 14.55
N CYS A 196 -6.22 14.01 15.68
CA CYS A 196 -7.48 13.29 15.83
C CYS A 196 -8.57 13.83 14.88
N ASP A 197 -8.62 15.14 14.66
CA ASP A 197 -9.53 15.80 13.73
C ASP A 197 -9.37 15.27 12.29
N LEU A 198 -8.14 15.11 11.82
CA LEU A 198 -7.88 14.54 10.49
C LEU A 198 -8.15 13.02 10.45
N ALA A 199 -7.86 12.30 11.53
CA ALA A 199 -8.26 10.88 11.63
C ALA A 199 -9.79 10.72 11.49
N LEU A 200 -10.57 11.60 12.13
CA LEU A 200 -12.03 11.64 11.99
C LEU A 200 -12.46 12.04 10.57
N GLU A 201 -11.76 12.97 9.92
CA GLU A 201 -11.99 13.32 8.51
C GLU A 201 -11.77 12.12 7.59
N PHE A 202 -10.70 11.36 7.79
CA PHE A 202 -10.46 10.10 7.07
C PHE A 202 -11.57 9.08 7.33
N ILE A 203 -11.96 8.86 8.59
CA ILE A 203 -13.05 7.93 8.94
C ILE A 203 -14.36 8.32 8.25
N ALA A 204 -14.70 9.62 8.28
CA ALA A 204 -15.89 10.15 7.62
C ALA A 204 -15.84 9.99 6.10
N SER A 205 -14.65 9.95 5.50
CA SER A 205 -14.47 9.72 4.06
C SER A 205 -14.74 8.27 3.61
N LEU A 206 -14.87 7.32 4.54
CA LEU A 206 -15.09 5.90 4.26
C LEU A 206 -16.57 5.61 3.95
N ASP A 207 -17.04 6.11 2.82
CA ASP A 207 -18.44 6.05 2.38
C ASP A 207 -18.70 5.04 1.24
N LYS A 208 -17.64 4.46 0.65
CA LYS A 208 -17.69 3.56 -0.51
C LYS A 208 -16.88 2.28 -0.25
N ASP A 209 -17.38 1.14 -0.74
CA ASP A 209 -16.79 -0.20 -0.51
C ASP A 209 -15.28 -0.28 -0.81
N TYR A 210 -14.82 0.33 -1.90
CA TYR A 210 -13.41 0.26 -2.30
C TYR A 210 -12.48 1.06 -1.38
N LYS A 211 -13.00 2.03 -0.62
CA LYS A 211 -12.21 2.82 0.33
C LYS A 211 -11.85 2.06 1.60
N PHE A 212 -12.53 0.94 1.87
CA PHE A 212 -12.28 0.09 3.03
C PHE A 212 -11.11 -0.89 2.86
N VAL A 213 -10.41 -0.86 1.72
CA VAL A 213 -9.24 -1.69 1.45
C VAL A 213 -8.03 -1.12 2.19
N PHE A 214 -7.81 -1.52 3.45
CA PHE A 214 -6.65 -1.16 4.28
C PHE A 214 -6.62 -1.98 5.58
N SER A 215 -5.56 -1.84 6.39
CA SER A 215 -5.33 -2.66 7.60
C SER A 215 -6.37 -2.42 8.70
N ASP A 216 -7.11 -3.47 9.08
CA ASP A 216 -7.99 -3.48 10.27
C ASP A 216 -7.22 -3.18 11.55
N ASN A 217 -6.02 -3.76 11.68
CA ASN A 217 -5.23 -3.59 12.88
C ASN A 217 -4.77 -2.13 13.05
N LEU A 218 -4.32 -1.50 11.96
CA LEU A 218 -3.92 -0.09 11.99
C LEU A 218 -5.11 0.84 12.31
N PHE A 219 -6.29 0.50 11.80
CA PHE A 219 -7.54 1.17 12.13
C PHE A 219 -7.86 1.08 13.63
N LEU A 220 -7.77 -0.11 14.22
CA LEU A 220 -7.96 -0.32 15.66
C LEU A 220 -6.95 0.44 16.51
N ILE A 221 -5.68 0.50 16.08
CA ILE A 221 -4.64 1.29 16.77
C ILE A 221 -4.98 2.78 16.75
N CYS A 222 -5.51 3.30 15.63
CA CYS A 222 -5.95 4.68 15.54
C CYS A 222 -7.11 4.97 16.52
N TYR A 223 -8.13 4.13 16.54
CA TYR A 223 -9.27 4.26 17.45
C TYR A 223 -8.84 4.19 18.91
N PHE A 224 -7.99 3.22 19.25
CA PHE A 224 -7.38 3.12 20.57
C PHE A 224 -6.60 4.39 20.91
N SER A 225 -5.79 4.88 19.97
CA SER A 225 -4.86 5.97 20.22
C SER A 225 -5.53 7.31 20.50
N PHE A 226 -6.64 7.57 19.81
CA PHE A 226 -7.43 8.79 19.98
C PHE A 226 -8.64 8.61 20.87
N ALA A 227 -8.81 7.43 21.49
CA ALA A 227 -9.99 7.06 22.26
C ALA A 227 -11.30 7.31 21.49
N ILE A 228 -11.29 7.01 20.19
CA ILE A 228 -12.48 7.05 19.33
C ILE A 228 -13.27 5.77 19.59
N PRO A 229 -14.57 5.86 19.91
CA PRO A 229 -15.39 4.68 20.12
C PRO A 229 -15.78 4.04 18.79
N LEU A 230 -15.67 2.71 18.72
CA LEU A 230 -16.06 1.92 17.55
C LEU A 230 -17.58 1.94 17.37
N GLN A 231 -18.00 2.32 16.16
CA GLN A 231 -19.40 2.26 15.75
C GLN A 231 -19.76 0.84 15.25
N PRO A 232 -21.06 0.49 15.16
CA PRO A 232 -21.50 -0.79 14.61
C PRO A 232 -20.93 -1.08 13.22
N SER A 233 -20.81 -0.05 12.36
CA SER A 233 -20.20 -0.16 11.03
C SER A 233 -18.73 -0.57 11.08
N ASP A 234 -17.97 -0.03 12.04
CA ASP A 234 -16.55 -0.33 12.22
C ASP A 234 -16.38 -1.79 12.64
N ILE A 235 -17.20 -2.24 13.59
CA ILE A 235 -17.22 -3.63 14.07
C ILE A 235 -17.61 -4.58 12.93
N MET A 236 -18.63 -4.24 12.14
CA MET A 236 -19.07 -5.06 11.00
C MET A 236 -17.98 -5.22 9.95
N ARG A 237 -17.26 -4.14 9.61
CA ARG A 237 -16.12 -4.18 8.69
C ARG A 237 -15.09 -5.22 9.13
N MET A 238 -14.82 -5.29 10.42
CA MET A 238 -13.82 -6.16 11.03
C MET A 238 -14.37 -7.52 11.51
N ALA A 239 -15.58 -7.91 11.08
CA ALA A 239 -16.24 -9.10 11.61
C ALA A 239 -15.40 -10.39 11.49
N LYS A 240 -14.67 -10.55 10.37
CA LYS A 240 -13.75 -11.68 10.18
C LYS A 240 -12.52 -11.61 11.07
N THR A 241 -11.99 -10.42 11.28
CA THR A 241 -10.83 -10.17 12.16
C THR A 241 -11.15 -10.56 13.60
N PHE A 242 -12.42 -10.39 14.00
CA PHE A 242 -12.96 -10.87 15.27
C PHE A 242 -13.66 -12.24 15.18
N GLU A 243 -13.21 -13.08 14.24
CA GLU A 243 -13.53 -14.52 14.16
C GLU A 243 -15.02 -14.85 13.94
N LEU A 244 -15.84 -13.92 13.44
CA LEU A 244 -17.20 -14.25 13.01
C LEU A 244 -17.13 -15.18 11.79
N THR A 245 -17.47 -16.45 11.99
CA THR A 245 -17.41 -17.48 10.94
C THR A 245 -18.49 -17.29 9.87
N LYS A 246 -19.71 -16.90 10.29
CA LYS A 246 -20.89 -16.78 9.40
C LYS A 246 -21.17 -15.33 9.00
N THR A 247 -20.42 -14.83 8.02
CA THR A 247 -20.54 -13.44 7.52
C THR A 247 -21.65 -13.21 6.49
N ASN A 248 -22.54 -14.18 6.26
CA ASN A 248 -23.58 -14.09 5.23
C ASN A 248 -24.56 -12.94 5.46
N TYR A 249 -24.96 -12.69 6.71
CA TYR A 249 -25.88 -11.60 7.01
C TYR A 249 -25.22 -10.23 6.95
N VAL A 250 -23.96 -10.12 7.43
CA VAL A 250 -23.15 -8.90 7.27
C VAL A 250 -23.06 -8.49 5.79
N LYS A 251 -22.85 -9.45 4.88
CA LYS A 251 -22.70 -9.18 3.44
C LYS A 251 -24.01 -8.91 2.72
N ASN A 252 -25.04 -9.72 3.00
CA ASN A 252 -26.27 -9.70 2.20
C ASN A 252 -27.32 -8.75 2.77
N TYR A 253 -27.27 -8.42 4.06
CA TYR A 253 -28.24 -7.58 4.76
C TYR A 253 -27.52 -6.62 5.73
N PRO A 254 -26.59 -5.79 5.23
CA PRO A 254 -25.72 -4.95 6.07
C PRO A 254 -26.52 -4.01 6.98
N GLU A 255 -27.55 -3.33 6.47
CA GLU A 255 -28.35 -2.39 7.28
C GLU A 255 -29.10 -3.09 8.42
N ILE A 256 -29.77 -4.22 8.14
CA ILE A 256 -30.48 -5.00 9.17
C ILE A 256 -29.47 -5.54 10.21
N PHE A 257 -28.31 -5.99 9.76
CA PHE A 257 -27.26 -6.47 10.67
C PHE A 257 -26.74 -5.33 11.55
N LYS A 258 -26.52 -4.14 10.98
CA LYS A 258 -26.08 -2.93 11.69
C LYS A 258 -27.07 -2.49 12.77
N GLU A 259 -28.36 -2.45 12.44
CA GLU A 259 -29.44 -2.14 13.39
C GLU A 259 -29.47 -3.16 14.53
N ASN A 260 -29.39 -4.45 14.21
CA ASN A 260 -29.37 -5.50 15.22
C ASN A 260 -28.12 -5.46 16.10
N LEU A 261 -26.96 -5.16 15.51
CA LEU A 261 -25.73 -4.98 16.26
C LEU A 261 -25.83 -3.79 17.21
N CYS A 262 -26.38 -2.65 16.76
CA CYS A 262 -26.64 -1.49 17.61
C CYS A 262 -27.53 -1.84 18.81
N LEU A 263 -28.63 -2.58 18.58
CA LEU A 263 -29.53 -3.05 19.65
C LEU A 263 -28.83 -4.01 20.63
N VAL A 264 -28.03 -4.94 20.11
CA VAL A 264 -27.25 -5.87 20.93
C VAL A 264 -26.23 -5.12 21.78
N MET A 265 -25.51 -4.16 21.21
CA MET A 265 -24.57 -3.32 21.95
C MET A 265 -25.27 -2.55 23.08
N GLN A 266 -26.40 -1.90 22.77
CA GLN A 266 -27.17 -1.17 23.78
C GLN A 266 -27.63 -2.08 24.93
N THR A 267 -27.93 -3.35 24.65
CA THR A 267 -28.40 -4.33 25.65
C THR A 267 -27.24 -4.90 26.47
N GLU A 268 -26.16 -5.32 25.82
CA GLU A 268 -25.05 -6.06 26.44
C GLU A 268 -24.05 -5.14 27.15
N ILE A 269 -23.83 -3.93 26.62
CA ILE A 269 -22.82 -3.00 27.14
C ILE A 269 -23.38 -1.62 27.51
N GLY A 270 -24.69 -1.39 27.35
CA GLY A 270 -25.36 -0.15 27.73
C GLY A 270 -25.02 1.06 26.83
N SER A 271 -24.38 0.85 25.68
CA SER A 271 -23.99 1.88 24.72
C SER A 271 -24.20 1.41 23.29
N THR A 272 -24.41 2.34 22.36
CA THR A 272 -24.46 2.07 20.91
C THR A 272 -23.07 2.04 20.26
N ASP A 273 -22.01 2.30 21.04
CA ASP A 273 -20.62 2.32 20.60
C ASP A 273 -19.70 1.58 21.60
N LEU A 274 -18.49 1.23 21.16
CA LEU A 274 -17.53 0.46 21.96
C LEU A 274 -16.19 1.17 22.08
N ASP A 275 -15.83 1.59 23.30
CA ASP A 275 -14.50 2.13 23.61
C ASP A 275 -13.49 1.00 23.86
N ILE A 276 -12.48 0.90 22.98
CA ILE A 276 -11.40 -0.09 23.06
C ILE A 276 -10.60 0.03 24.38
N ASN A 277 -10.46 1.24 24.92
CA ASN A 277 -9.69 1.50 26.15
C ASN A 277 -10.28 0.80 27.39
N ARG A 278 -11.55 0.36 27.32
CA ARG A 278 -12.17 -0.47 28.37
C ARG A 278 -11.62 -1.89 28.42
N PHE A 279 -11.04 -2.38 27.33
CA PHE A 279 -10.56 -3.75 27.18
C PHE A 279 -9.05 -3.88 27.18
N ILE A 280 -8.34 -2.79 26.85
CA ILE A 280 -6.89 -2.76 26.71
C ILE A 280 -6.35 -1.56 27.47
N SER A 281 -5.53 -1.82 28.48
CA SER A 281 -4.76 -0.80 29.18
C SER A 281 -3.41 -0.51 28.51
N LYS A 282 -2.81 0.63 28.85
CA LYS A 282 -1.45 1.01 28.40
C LYS A 282 -0.35 0.03 28.81
N THR A 283 -0.61 -0.83 29.81
CA THR A 283 0.33 -1.89 30.22
C THR A 283 0.06 -3.20 29.49
N GLU A 284 -1.19 -3.50 29.14
CA GLU A 284 -1.56 -4.67 28.35
C GLU A 284 -1.11 -4.55 26.89
N ILE A 285 -1.19 -3.36 26.27
CA ILE A 285 -0.79 -3.17 24.87
C ILE A 285 0.68 -3.56 24.63
N LYS A 286 1.55 -3.36 25.62
CA LYS A 286 2.98 -3.73 25.55
C LYS A 286 3.23 -5.25 25.56
N LYS A 287 2.22 -6.04 25.95
CA LYS A 287 2.29 -7.50 26.01
C LYS A 287 1.64 -8.17 24.79
N ILE A 288 0.95 -7.39 23.95
CA ILE A 288 0.33 -7.89 22.73
C ILE A 288 1.45 -8.16 21.71
N ARG A 289 1.31 -9.26 20.96
CA ARG A 289 2.20 -9.61 19.85
C ARG A 289 2.28 -8.44 18.87
N THR A 290 3.47 -8.17 18.34
CA THR A 290 3.64 -7.20 17.25
C THR A 290 3.70 -7.89 15.89
N GLU A 291 3.31 -7.16 14.86
CA GLU A 291 3.47 -7.54 13.46
C GLU A 291 4.14 -6.42 12.67
N GLU A 292 4.87 -6.79 11.62
CA GLU A 292 5.47 -5.84 10.68
C GLU A 292 4.46 -5.50 9.58
N LEU A 293 3.97 -4.26 9.56
CA LEU A 293 3.06 -3.77 8.54
C LEU A 293 3.80 -2.98 7.47
N LYS A 294 3.60 -3.35 6.20
CA LYS A 294 4.03 -2.53 5.06
C LYS A 294 3.09 -1.35 4.90
N ILE A 295 3.57 -0.12 5.15
CA ILE A 295 2.71 1.08 5.14
C ILE A 295 2.97 1.95 3.91
N PHE A 296 4.23 2.13 3.53
CA PHE A 296 4.61 3.11 2.53
C PHE A 296 4.73 2.52 1.13
N ALA A 297 4.28 3.29 0.13
CA ALA A 297 4.48 2.95 -1.28
C ALA A 297 5.74 3.59 -1.87
N ASN A 298 6.11 4.77 -1.38
CA ASN A 298 7.29 5.53 -1.82
C ASN A 298 8.55 4.71 -1.54
N THR A 299 9.27 4.41 -2.62
CA THR A 299 10.47 3.57 -2.60
C THR A 299 11.67 4.23 -1.93
N SER A 300 11.63 5.55 -1.74
CA SER A 300 12.64 6.33 -1.00
C SER A 300 12.55 6.17 0.52
N ILE A 301 11.47 5.56 1.03
CA ILE A 301 11.28 5.31 2.45
C ILE A 301 11.93 3.96 2.79
N LEU A 302 12.98 3.99 3.61
CA LEU A 302 13.80 2.81 3.94
C LEU A 302 13.04 1.82 4.80
N ASP A 303 12.38 2.34 5.83
CA ASP A 303 11.55 1.54 6.74
C ASP A 303 10.19 1.31 6.10
N LYS A 304 10.14 0.40 5.13
CA LYS A 304 8.88 0.01 4.48
C LYS A 304 7.93 -0.67 5.45
N THR A 305 8.44 -1.25 6.53
CA THR A 305 7.64 -1.89 7.57
C THR A 305 7.71 -1.15 8.89
N ILE A 306 6.59 -1.19 9.60
CA ILE A 306 6.47 -0.65 10.95
C ILE A 306 5.96 -1.76 11.85
N SER A 307 6.65 -1.96 12.98
CA SER A 307 6.22 -2.89 14.03
C SER A 307 5.06 -2.30 14.81
N VAL A 308 3.91 -2.96 14.77
CA VAL A 308 2.71 -2.51 15.49
C VAL A 308 2.11 -3.62 16.33
N PRO A 309 1.54 -3.32 17.52
CA PRO A 309 0.81 -4.33 18.30
C PRO A 309 -0.45 -4.77 17.55
N VAL A 310 -0.72 -6.07 17.55
CA VAL A 310 -1.93 -6.64 16.93
C VAL A 310 -3.10 -6.54 17.91
N ILE A 311 -3.71 -5.35 18.01
CA ILE A 311 -4.75 -5.03 18.99
C ILE A 311 -5.94 -6.01 18.91
N SER A 312 -6.26 -6.50 17.71
CA SER A 312 -7.30 -7.50 17.51
C SER A 312 -7.01 -8.85 18.19
N GLU A 313 -5.77 -9.15 18.57
CA GLU A 313 -5.38 -10.35 19.32
C GLU A 313 -5.55 -10.22 20.83
N SER A 314 -5.94 -9.05 21.35
CA SER A 314 -6.32 -8.93 22.77
C SER A 314 -7.51 -9.84 23.07
N PHE A 315 -7.30 -10.84 23.94
CA PHE A 315 -8.34 -11.81 24.29
C PHE A 315 -9.63 -11.14 24.79
N LYS A 316 -9.50 -10.11 25.64
CA LYS A 316 -10.66 -9.39 26.20
C LYS A 316 -11.45 -8.69 25.10
N LEU A 317 -10.76 -7.95 24.22
CA LEU A 317 -11.39 -7.21 23.13
C LEU A 317 -12.01 -8.17 22.12
N LYS A 318 -11.24 -9.18 21.68
CA LYS A 318 -11.67 -10.18 20.70
C LYS A 318 -12.91 -10.91 21.17
N LYS A 319 -12.92 -11.39 22.43
CA LYS A 319 -14.08 -12.06 23.03
C LYS A 319 -15.29 -11.15 23.08
N ALA A 320 -15.11 -9.90 23.51
CA ALA A 320 -16.22 -8.94 23.60
C ALA A 320 -16.86 -8.67 22.24
N ILE A 321 -16.05 -8.35 21.22
CA ILE A 321 -16.57 -8.04 19.88
C ILE A 321 -17.16 -9.29 19.20
N ASN A 322 -16.52 -10.46 19.33
CA ASN A 322 -17.06 -11.71 18.77
C ASN A 322 -18.44 -12.04 19.38
N ASN A 323 -18.61 -11.91 20.70
CA ASN A 323 -19.90 -12.13 21.35
C ASN A 323 -20.99 -11.19 20.80
N LEU A 324 -20.68 -9.90 20.64
CA LEU A 324 -21.63 -8.92 20.06
C LEU A 324 -22.01 -9.31 18.63
N LEU A 325 -21.05 -9.75 17.81
CA LEU A 325 -21.26 -10.18 16.43
C LEU A 325 -22.13 -11.45 16.33
N GLU A 326 -21.90 -12.44 17.19
CA GLU A 326 -22.69 -13.69 17.22
C GLU A 326 -24.13 -13.44 17.69
N LEU A 327 -24.32 -12.60 18.71
CA LEU A 327 -25.66 -12.20 19.15
C LEU A 327 -26.40 -11.41 18.05
N ALA A 328 -25.71 -10.48 17.38
CA ALA A 328 -26.27 -9.75 16.25
C ALA A 328 -26.61 -10.69 15.06
N HIS A 329 -25.81 -11.75 14.86
CA HIS A 329 -26.08 -12.77 13.84
C HIS A 329 -27.40 -13.50 14.11
N GLU A 330 -27.60 -14.03 15.33
CA GLU A 330 -28.84 -14.72 15.68
C GLU A 330 -30.05 -13.77 15.66
N LYS A 331 -29.89 -12.54 16.16
CA LYS A 331 -30.96 -11.52 16.09
C LYS A 331 -31.34 -11.15 14.65
N THR A 332 -30.36 -11.09 13.74
CA THR A 332 -30.61 -10.83 12.31
C THR A 332 -31.37 -11.98 11.66
N LYS A 333 -31.01 -13.22 11.99
CA LYS A 333 -31.73 -14.42 11.53
C LYS A 333 -33.18 -14.42 12.00
N GLU A 334 -33.45 -14.06 13.26
CA GLU A 334 -34.81 -13.93 13.81
C GLU A 334 -35.61 -12.82 13.15
N SER A 335 -34.99 -11.65 12.96
CA SER A 335 -35.60 -10.49 12.30
C SER A 335 -36.02 -10.84 10.87
N LEU A 336 -35.12 -11.46 10.10
CA LEU A 336 -35.41 -11.92 8.74
C LEU A 336 -36.49 -13.01 8.70
N ALA A 337 -36.51 -13.92 9.68
CA ALA A 337 -37.57 -14.93 9.77
C ALA A 337 -38.94 -14.32 10.06
N SER A 338 -38.99 -13.27 10.91
CA SER A 338 -40.21 -12.55 11.24
C SER A 338 -40.72 -11.71 10.06
N MET A 339 -39.83 -11.02 9.35
CA MET A 339 -40.15 -10.28 8.13
C MET A 339 -40.78 -11.19 7.07
N ARG A 340 -40.22 -12.40 6.86
CA ARG A 340 -40.77 -13.42 5.96
C ARG A 340 -42.20 -13.84 6.30
N LYS A 341 -42.49 -14.01 7.61
CA LYS A 341 -43.83 -14.37 8.08
C LYS A 341 -44.85 -13.24 7.90
N SER A 342 -44.40 -12.00 8.05
CA SER A 342 -45.25 -10.80 7.93
C SER A 342 -45.52 -10.33 6.49
N GLY A 343 -44.86 -10.93 5.49
CA GLY A 343 -45.03 -10.53 4.08
C GLY A 343 -44.33 -9.21 3.70
N GLN A 344 -43.47 -8.66 4.56
CA GLN A 344 -42.65 -7.48 4.22
C GLN A 344 -41.69 -7.79 3.06
N ASP A 345 -41.62 -6.90 2.07
CA ASP A 345 -40.77 -7.09 0.89
C ASP A 345 -39.28 -6.93 1.24
N MET A 346 -38.54 -8.04 1.18
CA MET A 346 -37.10 -8.10 1.46
C MET A 346 -36.23 -7.67 0.27
N LYS A 347 -36.82 -7.38 -0.91
CA LYS A 347 -36.04 -7.12 -2.14
C LYS A 347 -35.20 -5.85 -2.09
N GLY A 348 -35.58 -4.85 -1.29
CA GLY A 348 -34.83 -3.59 -1.12
C GLY A 348 -33.73 -3.64 -0.06
N GLN A 349 -33.74 -4.62 0.84
CA GLN A 349 -32.79 -4.72 1.96
C GLN A 349 -31.66 -5.72 1.71
N ARG A 350 -31.78 -6.52 0.64
CA ARG A 350 -30.77 -7.50 0.27
C ARG A 350 -29.83 -6.94 -0.79
N VAL A 351 -28.54 -6.89 -0.50
CA VAL A 351 -27.52 -6.50 -1.49
C VAL A 351 -27.34 -7.65 -2.48
N ASN A 352 -27.92 -7.52 -3.68
CA ASN A 352 -27.78 -8.49 -4.76
C ASN A 352 -26.46 -8.27 -5.52
N LYS A 353 -25.39 -9.01 -5.20
CA LYS A 353 -24.17 -9.05 -6.02
C LYS A 353 -24.30 -9.91 -7.30
N LYS A 354 -25.46 -9.92 -7.96
CA LYS A 354 -25.65 -10.57 -9.27
C LYS A 354 -26.61 -9.78 -10.15
N ALA A 355 -26.07 -8.79 -10.85
CA ALA A 355 -26.67 -8.22 -12.06
C ALA A 355 -25.66 -7.42 -12.91
N GLU A 356 -24.53 -8.02 -13.26
CA GLU A 356 -23.88 -7.78 -14.55
C GLU A 356 -23.48 -9.16 -15.08
N GLY A 357 -24.23 -9.63 -16.06
CA GLY A 357 -24.19 -11.03 -16.49
C GLY A 357 -25.47 -11.39 -17.22
N THR A 358 -25.77 -10.64 -18.28
CA THR A 358 -26.83 -10.98 -19.22
C THR A 358 -26.49 -12.32 -19.84
N LYS A 359 -27.36 -13.31 -19.63
CA LYS A 359 -27.22 -14.65 -20.21
C LYS A 359 -27.36 -14.57 -21.74
N THR A 360 -26.26 -14.63 -22.46
CA THR A 360 -26.22 -15.16 -23.83
C THR A 360 -25.48 -16.49 -23.83
N LYS A 361 -25.98 -17.44 -24.63
CA LYS A 361 -25.55 -18.84 -24.69
C LYS A 361 -24.02 -18.94 -24.87
N LYS A 362 -23.37 -19.74 -24.01
CA LYS A 362 -21.94 -20.09 -24.06
C LYS A 362 -21.51 -20.57 -25.45
N PRO A 363 -20.51 -19.93 -26.08
CA PRO A 363 -19.43 -20.63 -26.74
C PRO A 363 -18.34 -20.98 -25.70
N LYS A 364 -17.41 -21.84 -26.10
CA LYS A 364 -16.36 -22.43 -25.25
C LYS A 364 -15.45 -21.37 -24.59
N ALA A 365 -14.94 -21.75 -23.42
CA ALA A 365 -14.17 -20.96 -22.46
C ALA A 365 -13.12 -20.02 -23.09
N ALA A 366 -13.30 -18.72 -22.84
CA ALA A 366 -12.22 -17.74 -22.73
C ALA A 366 -12.23 -17.23 -21.28
N SER A 367 -11.04 -17.08 -20.71
CA SER A 367 -10.75 -16.68 -19.33
C SER A 367 -11.26 -15.27 -18.99
N ASN A 368 -11.61 -15.08 -17.71
CA ASN A 368 -12.15 -13.85 -17.16
C ASN A 368 -11.01 -12.80 -16.99
N PRO A 369 -11.05 -11.63 -17.65
CA PRO A 369 -9.91 -10.70 -17.74
C PRO A 369 -9.46 -10.08 -16.41
N ASP A 370 -10.38 -9.88 -15.45
CA ASP A 370 -10.09 -9.30 -14.12
C ASP A 370 -9.31 -10.26 -13.19
N SER A 371 -9.28 -11.57 -13.53
CA SER A 371 -8.48 -12.55 -12.78
C SER A 371 -7.07 -12.71 -13.33
N SER A 372 -6.87 -12.62 -14.65
CA SER A 372 -5.54 -12.66 -15.26
C SER A 372 -4.72 -11.42 -14.91
N GLU A 373 -5.35 -10.25 -14.80
CA GLU A 373 -4.64 -9.02 -14.45
C GLU A 373 -4.14 -9.02 -13.00
N VAL A 374 -4.97 -9.48 -12.05
CA VAL A 374 -4.57 -9.62 -10.64
C VAL A 374 -3.50 -10.71 -10.45
N ILE A 375 -3.59 -11.81 -11.20
CA ILE A 375 -2.60 -12.89 -11.14
C ILE A 375 -1.29 -12.44 -11.80
N ALA A 376 -1.34 -11.73 -12.93
CA ALA A 376 -0.17 -11.12 -13.56
C ALA A 376 0.49 -10.09 -12.65
N GLN A 377 -0.30 -9.21 -12.01
CA GLN A 377 0.18 -8.23 -11.02
C GLN A 377 0.94 -8.91 -9.87
N HIS A 378 0.33 -9.91 -9.23
CA HIS A 378 1.00 -10.64 -8.14
C HIS A 378 2.29 -11.31 -8.61
N THR A 379 2.31 -11.80 -9.86
CA THR A 379 3.50 -12.43 -10.42
C THR A 379 4.61 -11.40 -10.65
N GLU A 380 4.28 -10.23 -11.19
CA GLU A 380 5.27 -9.19 -11.45
C GLU A 380 5.79 -8.54 -10.16
N GLU A 381 4.95 -8.38 -9.13
CA GLU A 381 5.35 -7.95 -7.78
C GLU A 381 6.35 -8.94 -7.16
N MET A 382 6.09 -10.24 -7.27
CA MET A 382 7.00 -11.28 -6.80
C MET A 382 8.30 -11.30 -7.60
N ARG A 383 8.24 -11.03 -8.92
CA ARG A 383 9.42 -10.91 -9.78
C ARG A 383 10.30 -9.73 -9.35
N GLY A 384 9.72 -8.56 -9.17
CA GLY A 384 10.43 -7.37 -8.68
C GLY A 384 11.06 -7.60 -7.30
N TYR A 385 10.33 -8.21 -6.37
CA TYR A 385 10.85 -8.54 -5.03
C TYR A 385 12.03 -9.53 -5.08
N SER A 386 11.89 -10.64 -5.83
CA SER A 386 12.95 -11.62 -6.01
C SER A 386 14.18 -11.01 -6.69
N GLN A 387 13.98 -10.21 -7.74
CA GLN A 387 15.06 -9.58 -8.50
C GLN A 387 15.81 -8.51 -7.70
N SER A 388 15.10 -7.74 -6.87
CA SER A 388 15.70 -6.74 -5.97
C SER A 388 16.59 -7.41 -4.93
N ARG A 389 16.11 -8.48 -4.28
CA ARG A 389 16.93 -9.26 -3.33
C ARG A 389 18.12 -9.90 -4.03
N TYR A 390 17.89 -10.53 -5.17
CA TYR A 390 18.95 -11.11 -6.00
C TYR A 390 20.07 -10.11 -6.29
N THR A 391 19.72 -8.94 -6.83
CA THR A 391 20.69 -7.89 -7.20
C THR A 391 21.47 -7.39 -5.98
N SER A 392 20.78 -7.14 -4.88
CA SER A 392 21.40 -6.66 -3.63
C SER A 392 22.39 -7.68 -3.06
N PHE A 393 22.08 -8.97 -3.08
CA PHE A 393 22.96 -10.00 -2.54
C PHE A 393 24.11 -10.37 -3.48
N ARG A 394 23.92 -10.27 -4.79
CA ARG A 394 24.99 -10.49 -5.78
C ARG A 394 26.15 -9.50 -5.61
N GLN A 395 25.84 -8.25 -5.25
CA GLN A 395 26.86 -7.22 -4.99
C GLN A 395 27.70 -7.50 -3.74
N SER A 396 27.23 -8.35 -2.82
CA SER A 396 27.89 -8.59 -1.53
C SER A 396 29.04 -9.61 -1.57
N SER A 397 29.19 -10.42 -2.64
CA SER A 397 30.11 -11.57 -2.73
C SER A 397 29.98 -12.67 -1.64
N LEU A 398 29.03 -12.50 -0.71
CA LEU A 398 28.74 -13.42 0.39
C LEU A 398 27.72 -14.50 -0.01
N ALA A 399 26.84 -14.19 -0.96
CA ALA A 399 25.89 -15.12 -1.54
C ALA A 399 26.51 -15.87 -2.71
N THR A 400 26.42 -17.20 -2.68
CA THR A 400 26.91 -18.05 -3.78
C THR A 400 25.80 -18.89 -4.40
N HIS A 401 24.70 -19.13 -3.69
CA HIS A 401 23.57 -19.94 -4.15
C HIS A 401 22.25 -19.35 -3.64
N TRP A 402 21.15 -19.79 -4.22
CA TRP A 402 19.81 -19.55 -3.71
C TRP A 402 19.00 -20.84 -3.69
N ARG A 403 17.98 -20.88 -2.83
CA ARG A 403 17.08 -22.01 -2.63
C ARG A 403 15.66 -21.64 -2.99
N PHE A 404 14.97 -22.47 -3.75
CA PHE A 404 13.57 -22.26 -4.09
C PHE A 404 12.67 -22.69 -2.92
N LEU A 405 11.75 -21.81 -2.53
CA LEU A 405 10.81 -22.06 -1.43
C LEU A 405 9.38 -21.97 -1.97
N ALA A 406 8.74 -23.13 -2.11
CA ALA A 406 7.33 -23.21 -2.42
C ALA A 406 6.48 -23.05 -1.16
N ILE A 407 5.23 -22.60 -1.34
CA ILE A 407 4.23 -22.54 -0.27
C ILE A 407 3.34 -23.78 -0.45
N PRO A 408 3.51 -24.85 0.34
CA PRO A 408 2.78 -26.10 0.15
C PRO A 408 1.35 -25.99 0.72
N ASP A 409 0.50 -25.23 0.04
CA ASP A 409 -0.94 -25.21 0.26
C ASP A 409 -1.68 -25.82 -0.94
N ASP A 410 -3.02 -25.83 -0.86
CA ASP A 410 -3.95 -26.31 -1.89
C ASP A 410 -3.83 -25.58 -3.25
N ARG A 411 -3.07 -24.49 -3.29
CA ARG A 411 -2.83 -23.65 -4.47
C ARG A 411 -1.40 -23.77 -4.99
N CYS A 412 -0.58 -24.68 -4.46
CA CYS A 412 0.75 -24.95 -4.97
C CYS A 412 0.67 -25.88 -6.18
N CYS A 413 1.13 -25.43 -7.34
CA CYS A 413 1.19 -26.28 -8.53
C CYS A 413 2.38 -27.26 -8.46
N GLU A 414 2.34 -28.26 -9.33
CA GLU A 414 3.40 -29.27 -9.44
C GLU A 414 4.75 -28.68 -9.89
N ILE A 415 4.75 -27.61 -10.69
CA ILE A 415 5.96 -26.89 -11.14
C ILE A 415 6.71 -26.29 -9.94
N CYS A 416 5.98 -25.64 -9.05
CA CYS A 416 6.52 -25.06 -7.82
C CYS A 416 6.95 -26.15 -6.84
N MET A 417 6.13 -27.20 -6.70
CA MET A 417 6.41 -28.28 -5.75
C MET A 417 7.62 -29.11 -6.17
N SER A 418 7.82 -29.38 -7.47
CA SER A 418 8.99 -30.12 -7.96
C SER A 418 10.30 -29.39 -7.68
N ARG A 419 10.24 -28.05 -7.65
CA ARG A 419 11.38 -27.15 -7.36
C ARG A 419 11.56 -26.88 -5.87
N ASN A 420 10.60 -27.21 -5.02
CA ASN A 420 10.64 -26.86 -3.60
C ASN A 420 11.88 -27.45 -2.91
N GLY A 421 12.68 -26.57 -2.32
CA GLY A 421 13.88 -26.92 -1.60
C GLY A 421 15.12 -27.14 -2.46
N CYS A 422 15.00 -27.13 -3.80
CA CYS A 422 16.13 -27.20 -4.71
C CYS A 422 17.04 -25.97 -4.56
N ILE A 423 18.32 -26.13 -4.87
CA ILE A 423 19.36 -25.11 -4.75
C ILE A 423 20.01 -24.89 -6.12
N TRP A 424 20.17 -23.63 -6.49
CA TRP A 424 20.85 -23.23 -7.72
C TRP A 424 21.97 -22.27 -7.42
N ASP A 425 22.90 -22.17 -8.37
CA ASP A 425 23.95 -21.16 -8.37
C ASP A 425 23.34 -19.75 -8.39
N ILE A 426 24.04 -18.78 -7.77
CA ILE A 426 23.61 -17.38 -7.76
C ILE A 426 23.56 -16.76 -9.15
N ASP A 427 24.16 -17.34 -10.18
CA ASP A 427 24.06 -16.86 -11.55
C ASP A 427 22.92 -17.55 -12.35
N ASP A 428 22.21 -18.53 -11.77
CA ASP A 428 21.01 -19.11 -12.37
C ASP A 428 19.83 -18.14 -12.25
N LYS A 429 19.48 -17.53 -13.39
CA LYS A 429 18.33 -16.61 -13.54
C LYS A 429 17.09 -17.32 -14.09
N GLU A 430 17.24 -18.59 -14.42
CA GLU A 430 16.28 -19.36 -15.17
C GLU A 430 15.18 -19.88 -14.25
N ASN A 431 15.58 -20.35 -13.07
CA ASN A 431 14.70 -21.01 -12.14
C ASN A 431 14.28 -20.12 -10.97
N ILE A 432 14.69 -18.84 -10.96
CA ILE A 432 14.37 -17.92 -9.88
C ILE A 432 12.85 -17.66 -9.87
N PRO A 433 12.17 -17.80 -8.72
CA PRO A 433 10.77 -17.43 -8.61
C PRO A 433 10.55 -15.95 -8.96
N PRO A 434 9.47 -15.62 -9.69
CA PRO A 434 8.39 -16.49 -10.13
C PRO A 434 8.67 -17.19 -11.46
N CYS A 435 8.33 -18.49 -11.55
CA CYS A 435 8.59 -19.30 -12.75
C CYS A 435 7.37 -19.52 -13.66
N HIS A 436 6.20 -19.03 -13.26
CA HIS A 436 4.98 -19.04 -14.07
C HIS A 436 3.97 -18.02 -13.53
N GLU A 437 2.92 -17.76 -14.30
CA GLU A 437 1.80 -16.91 -13.89
C GLU A 437 1.11 -17.46 -12.62
N GLY A 438 0.92 -16.62 -11.62
CA GLY A 438 0.33 -16.97 -10.32
C GLY A 438 1.29 -17.69 -9.36
N CYS A 439 2.58 -17.73 -9.67
CA CYS A 439 3.59 -18.27 -8.77
C CYS A 439 3.70 -17.41 -7.49
N ARG A 440 3.59 -18.05 -6.32
CA ARG A 440 3.69 -17.42 -4.99
C ARG A 440 4.98 -17.81 -4.26
N CYS A 441 5.94 -18.39 -4.97
CA CYS A 441 7.17 -18.91 -4.39
C CYS A 441 8.22 -17.81 -4.25
N THR A 442 9.20 -18.04 -3.37
CA THR A 442 10.29 -17.08 -3.12
C THR A 442 11.65 -17.78 -3.20
N ALA A 443 12.69 -17.01 -3.49
CA ALA A 443 14.07 -17.46 -3.30
C ALA A 443 14.57 -17.13 -1.88
N GLY A 444 15.23 -18.10 -1.25
CA GLY A 444 16.02 -17.92 -0.03
C GLY A 444 17.51 -17.92 -0.36
N ILE A 445 18.23 -16.86 0.00
CA ILE A 445 19.66 -16.72 -0.32
C ILE A 445 20.52 -17.56 0.63
N LEU A 446 21.51 -18.26 0.07
CA LEU A 446 22.47 -19.06 0.81
C LEU A 446 23.82 -18.35 0.90
N LEU A 447 24.30 -18.24 2.14
CA LEU A 447 25.50 -17.52 2.56
C LEU A 447 26.51 -18.49 3.21
N PRO A 448 27.11 -19.44 2.46
CA PRO A 448 27.91 -20.52 3.04
C PRO A 448 29.20 -20.03 3.72
N LYS A 449 29.67 -18.82 3.40
CA LYS A 449 30.86 -18.21 4.04
C LYS A 449 30.62 -17.84 5.52
N ILE A 450 29.36 -17.62 5.92
CA ILE A 450 28.99 -17.16 7.26
C ILE A 450 27.98 -18.08 7.96
N ASN A 451 27.37 -19.03 7.26
CA ASN A 451 26.42 -19.99 7.81
C ASN A 451 26.80 -21.43 7.41
N PRO A 452 27.36 -22.24 8.34
CA PRO A 452 27.78 -23.62 8.07
C PRO A 452 26.65 -24.51 7.53
N ARG A 453 25.41 -24.30 7.99
CA ARG A 453 24.24 -25.05 7.51
C ARG A 453 23.95 -24.79 6.04
N HIS A 454 24.22 -23.57 5.55
CA HIS A 454 24.08 -23.28 4.12
C HIS A 454 25.12 -24.02 3.28
N LYS A 455 26.31 -24.24 3.83
CA LYS A 455 27.33 -25.06 3.16
C LYS A 455 26.89 -26.52 3.06
N GLU A 456 26.39 -27.09 4.15
CA GLU A 456 25.82 -28.46 4.16
C GLU A 456 24.67 -28.61 3.15
N MET A 457 23.79 -27.60 3.05
CA MET A 457 22.69 -27.61 2.09
C MET A 457 23.16 -27.60 0.63
N ILE A 458 24.21 -26.83 0.31
CA ILE A 458 24.80 -26.79 -1.04
C ILE A 458 25.44 -28.14 -1.39
N GLU A 459 26.04 -28.81 -0.42
CA GLU A 459 26.69 -30.11 -0.60
C GLU A 459 25.70 -31.29 -0.63
N ASP A 460 24.44 -31.10 -0.23
CA ASP A 460 23.40 -32.13 -0.20
C ASP A 460 22.92 -32.51 -1.62
N PRO A 461 23.20 -33.73 -2.11
CA PRO A 461 22.79 -34.18 -3.44
C PRO A 461 21.27 -34.17 -3.64
N SER A 462 20.47 -34.31 -2.58
CA SER A 462 19.00 -34.35 -2.68
C SER A 462 18.37 -32.99 -2.95
N MET A 463 19.12 -31.90 -2.73
CA MET A 463 18.70 -30.53 -3.03
C MET A 463 19.19 -30.05 -4.39
N GLN A 464 19.92 -30.88 -5.13
CA GLN A 464 20.45 -30.53 -6.44
C GLN A 464 19.41 -30.73 -7.55
N PRO A 465 19.15 -29.72 -8.40
CA PRO A 465 18.17 -29.79 -9.49
C PRO A 465 18.37 -30.99 -10.42
N GLN A 466 19.62 -31.33 -10.74
CA GLN A 466 19.98 -32.46 -11.60
C GLN A 466 19.60 -33.83 -11.03
N ASN A 467 19.40 -33.93 -9.71
CA ASN A 467 19.01 -35.16 -9.03
C ASN A 467 17.50 -35.24 -8.79
N ARG A 468 16.71 -34.34 -9.40
CA ARG A 468 15.26 -34.24 -9.23
C ARG A 468 14.52 -34.24 -10.55
N ASN A 469 13.33 -34.82 -10.54
CA ASN A 469 12.42 -34.78 -11.68
C ASN A 469 11.65 -33.45 -11.66
N LEU A 470 12.22 -32.42 -12.28
CA LEU A 470 11.59 -31.10 -12.36
C LEU A 470 10.53 -31.07 -13.47
N VAL A 471 9.33 -30.57 -13.13
CA VAL A 471 8.30 -30.31 -14.14
C VAL A 471 8.76 -29.15 -15.03
N PRO A 472 8.69 -29.25 -16.37
CA PRO A 472 9.08 -28.16 -17.27
C PRO A 472 8.32 -26.85 -17.01
N LEU A 473 8.96 -25.71 -17.31
CA LEU A 473 8.29 -24.41 -17.25
C LEU A 473 7.37 -24.23 -18.47
N PRO A 474 6.31 -23.39 -18.37
CA PRO A 474 5.47 -23.06 -19.51
C PRO A 474 6.24 -22.33 -20.62
N ASP A 475 5.84 -22.52 -21.88
CA ASP A 475 6.45 -21.85 -23.02
C ASP A 475 6.43 -20.32 -22.86
N GLY A 476 7.58 -19.66 -23.09
CA GLY A 476 7.75 -18.21 -22.93
C GLY A 476 8.06 -17.75 -21.50
N TRP A 477 8.03 -18.64 -20.51
CA TRP A 477 8.57 -18.38 -19.17
C TRP A 477 10.02 -18.84 -19.14
N SER A 478 10.92 -17.85 -19.12
CA SER A 478 12.34 -18.05 -19.35
C SER A 478 12.99 -18.94 -18.31
N ASN A 479 13.64 -19.98 -18.83
CA ASN A 479 15.03 -20.29 -18.54
C ASN A 479 15.95 -19.44 -19.46
N GLY A 480 16.17 -18.16 -19.14
CA GLY A 480 17.08 -17.26 -19.88
C GLY A 480 16.42 -16.11 -20.67
N ILE A 481 16.94 -14.90 -20.48
CA ILE A 481 16.43 -13.59 -20.94
C ILE A 481 16.38 -13.45 -22.48
N GLU A 482 15.35 -12.71 -22.94
CA GLU A 482 15.14 -12.09 -24.27
C GLU A 482 14.70 -12.96 -25.48
N LYS A 483 13.40 -12.83 -25.80
CA LYS A 483 12.96 -12.38 -27.13
C LYS A 483 11.78 -11.42 -26.97
N ARG A 484 12.08 -10.13 -26.80
CA ARG A 484 11.34 -9.01 -27.38
C ARG A 484 12.24 -7.79 -27.39
#